data_AF-A0A1F7LRA0-F1
#
_entry.id   AF-A0A1F7LRA0-F1
#
_cell.length_a   1.000
_cell.length_b   1.000
_cell.length_c   1.000
_cell.angle_alpha   90.00
_cell.angle_beta   90.00
_cell.angle_gamma   90.00
#
_symmetry.space_group_name_H-M   'P 1'
#
loop_
_entity.id
_entity.type
_entity.pdbx_description
1 polymer ?
#
loop_
_entity_poly.entity_id
_entity_poly.type
_entity_poly.pdbx_seq_one_letter_code
_entity_poly.pdbx_strand_id
1 'polypeptide(L)'
;MSKKKAALPAPRRGRRRWVVGGVLAAIVAGAGTFWWQSESLGTYSGTPRLVVDREVVELGTLPFEAPVRVVFTLTNAGDGALKIAEVPRVKAVVGC
;
A
#
# COMPACT_ATOMS: atom_id res chain seq x y z
N MET A 1 -1.80 -36.35 70.27
CA MET A 1 -2.60 -36.23 69.02
C MET A 1 -1.91 -35.22 68.10
N SER A 2 -1.56 -35.63 66.88
CA SER A 2 -0.63 -34.91 65.99
C SER A 2 -1.34 -33.95 65.04
N LYS A 3 -0.90 -32.68 64.97
CA LYS A 3 -1.42 -31.64 64.06
C LYS A 3 -0.94 -31.91 62.62
N LYS A 4 -1.85 -32.20 61.69
CA LYS A 4 -1.55 -32.30 60.26
C LYS A 4 -1.23 -30.90 59.70
N LYS A 5 0.00 -30.70 59.22
CA LYS A 5 0.39 -29.49 58.48
C LYS A 5 -0.20 -29.56 57.06
N ALA A 6 -1.03 -28.59 56.70
CA ALA A 6 -1.55 -28.45 55.35
C ALA A 6 -0.40 -28.05 54.42
N ALA A 7 -0.13 -28.88 53.40
CA ALA A 7 0.83 -28.57 52.35
C ALA A 7 0.25 -27.49 51.42
N LEU A 8 1.01 -26.40 51.22
CA LEU A 8 0.66 -25.36 50.25
C LEU A 8 0.70 -25.93 48.83
N PRO A 9 -0.30 -25.66 47.96
CA PRO A 9 -0.29 -26.15 46.59
C PRO A 9 0.83 -25.49 45.79
N ALA A 10 1.65 -26.29 45.12
CA ALA A 10 2.77 -25.83 44.30
C ALA A 10 2.30 -24.86 43.19
N PRO A 11 3.07 -23.80 42.87
CA PRO A 11 2.65 -22.81 41.91
C PRO A 11 2.58 -23.42 40.51
N ARG A 12 1.41 -23.32 39.88
CA ARG A 12 1.11 -23.72 38.49
C ARG A 12 1.89 -22.88 37.47
N ARG A 13 3.22 -23.02 37.43
CA ARG A 13 4.14 -22.28 36.52
C ARG A 13 3.84 -22.52 35.04
N GLY A 14 3.33 -23.70 34.68
CA GLY A 14 2.97 -24.02 33.29
C GLY A 14 1.85 -23.13 32.75
N ARG A 15 0.76 -22.95 33.51
CA ARG A 15 -0.40 -22.15 33.07
C ARG A 15 -0.05 -20.67 32.91
N ARG A 16 0.84 -20.13 33.75
CA ARG A 16 1.30 -18.74 33.64
C ARG A 16 2.12 -18.48 32.37
N ARG A 17 2.93 -19.45 31.94
CA ARG A 17 3.70 -19.34 30.68
C ARG A 17 2.79 -19.32 29.46
N TRP A 18 1.75 -20.14 29.45
CA TRP A 18 0.74 -20.14 28.37
C TRP A 18 -0.05 -18.83 28.32
N VAL A 19 -0.41 -18.26 29.47
CA VAL A 19 -1.09 -16.96 29.53
C VAL A 19 -0.19 -15.84 29.01
N VAL A 20 1.08 -15.79 29.44
CA VAL A 20 2.03 -14.77 28.97
C VAL A 20 2.31 -14.92 27.47
N GLY A 21 2.49 -16.16 26.99
CA GLY A 21 2.69 -16.44 25.57
C GLY A 21 1.47 -16.04 24.72
N GLY A 22 0.26 -16.33 25.18
CA GLY A 22 -0.98 -15.93 24.49
C GLY A 22 -1.16 -14.42 24.40
N VAL A 23 -0.85 -13.69 25.48
CA VAL A 23 -0.92 -12.22 25.49
C VAL A 23 0.11 -11.61 24.53
N LEU A 24 1.34 -12.11 24.52
CA LEU A 24 2.38 -11.66 23.58
C LEU A 24 1.99 -11.93 22.13
N ALA A 25 1.47 -13.12 21.83
CA ALA A 25 0.99 -13.45 20.48
C ALA A 25 -0.15 -12.53 20.03
N ALA A 26 -1.09 -12.22 20.92
CA ALA A 26 -2.19 -11.30 20.62
C ALA A 26 -1.70 -9.86 20.35
N ILE A 27 -0.69 -9.38 21.09
CA ILE A 27 -0.09 -8.05 20.85
C ILE A 27 0.61 -8.01 19.50
N VAL A 28 1.40 -9.03 19.16
CA VAL A 28 2.10 -9.08 17.87
C VAL A 28 1.12 -9.17 16.70
N ALA A 29 0.07 -10.00 16.82
CA ALA A 29 -0.98 -10.10 15.81
C ALA A 29 -1.79 -8.79 15.68
N GLY A 30 -2.14 -8.15 16.79
CA GLY A 30 -2.83 -6.87 16.79
C GLY A 30 -1.99 -5.75 16.20
N ALA A 31 -0.70 -5.68 16.54
CA ALA A 31 0.21 -4.68 16.00
C ALA A 31 0.45 -4.88 14.50
N GLY A 32 0.62 -6.13 14.05
CA GLY A 32 0.81 -6.45 12.63
C GLY A 32 -0.42 -6.14 11.78
N THR A 33 -1.63 -6.47 12.27
CA THR A 33 -2.88 -6.18 11.56
C THR A 33 -3.21 -4.68 11.53
N PHE A 34 -2.83 -3.93 12.58
CA PHE A 34 -2.97 -2.48 12.62
C PHE A 34 -1.99 -1.78 11.66
N TRP A 35 -0.73 -2.20 11.65
CA TRP A 35 0.27 -1.68 10.71
C TRP A 35 -0.13 -1.92 9.25
N TRP A 36 -0.57 -3.15 8.93
CA TRP A 36 -1.02 -3.50 7.57
C TRP A 36 -2.24 -2.67 7.11
N GLN A 37 -3.15 -2.33 8.03
CA GLN A 37 -4.30 -1.48 7.72
C GLN A 37 -3.96 0.01 7.69
N SER A 38 -2.89 0.44 8.36
CA SER A 38 -2.50 1.85 8.37
C SER A 38 -1.95 2.33 7.02
N GLU A 39 -1.35 1.44 6.21
CA GLU A 39 -0.87 1.78 4.86
C GLU A 39 -2.01 1.95 3.83
N SER A 40 -3.18 1.36 4.09
CA SER A 40 -4.35 1.46 3.20
C SER A 40 -5.29 2.62 3.54
N LEU A 41 -5.07 3.29 4.68
CA LEU A 41 -5.90 4.40 5.18
C LEU A 41 -5.32 5.78 4.86
N GLY A 42 -4.56 5.90 3.77
CA GLY A 42 -4.46 7.18 3.09
C GLY A 42 -5.87 7.59 2.69
N THR A 43 -6.50 8.49 3.45
CA THR A 43 -7.82 9.03 3.11
C THR A 43 -7.63 9.87 1.85
N TYR A 44 -7.75 9.23 0.69
CA TYR A 44 -7.80 9.91 -0.60
C TYR A 44 -9.06 10.78 -0.59
N SER A 45 -8.91 12.02 -0.15
CA SER A 45 -9.94 13.05 -0.18
C SER A 45 -9.79 13.87 -1.46
N GLY A 46 -10.88 14.48 -1.91
CA GLY A 46 -10.93 15.20 -3.19
C GLY A 46 -11.19 14.30 -4.40
N THR A 47 -11.39 14.92 -5.55
CA THR A 47 -11.62 14.27 -6.84
C THR A 47 -10.34 14.39 -7.69
N PRO A 48 -9.57 13.31 -7.89
CA PRO A 48 -8.41 13.37 -8.76
C PRO A 48 -8.85 13.60 -10.21
N ARG A 49 -8.16 14.49 -10.94
CA ARG A 49 -8.47 14.79 -12.34
C ARG A 49 -7.18 14.87 -13.15
N LEU A 50 -6.98 13.90 -14.03
CA LEU A 50 -5.83 13.89 -14.94
C LEU A 50 -6.14 14.75 -16.17
N VAL A 51 -5.22 15.65 -16.51
CA VAL A 51 -5.24 16.43 -17.74
C VAL A 51 -3.90 16.24 -18.45
N VAL A 52 -3.96 16.01 -19.76
CA VAL A 52 -2.79 15.96 -20.63
C VAL A 52 -2.68 17.31 -21.36
N ASP A 53 -1.47 17.81 -21.56
CA ASP A 53 -1.26 19.04 -22.35
C ASP A 53 -1.68 18.86 -23.81
N ARG A 54 -1.44 17.67 -24.38
CA ARG A 54 -1.73 17.31 -25.77
C ARG A 54 -2.17 15.86 -25.90
N GLU A 55 -3.34 15.61 -26.50
CA GLU A 55 -3.83 14.26 -26.77
C GLU A 55 -3.29 13.68 -28.08
N VAL A 56 -3.03 14.55 -29.07
CA VAL A 56 -2.52 14.19 -30.39
C VAL A 56 -1.29 15.04 -30.70
N VAL A 57 -0.24 14.39 -31.21
CA VAL A 57 0.98 15.05 -31.68
C VAL A 57 1.20 14.65 -33.13
N GLU A 58 1.04 15.62 -34.03
CA GLU A 58 1.37 15.45 -35.43
C GLU A 58 2.86 15.65 -35.63
N LEU A 59 3.53 14.61 -36.13
CA LEU A 59 4.96 14.63 -36.40
C LEU A 59 5.31 15.13 -37.80
N GLY A 60 4.32 15.29 -38.68
CA GLY A 60 4.52 15.67 -40.07
C GLY A 60 5.33 14.63 -40.87
N THR A 61 6.05 15.10 -41.88
CA THR A 61 6.93 14.26 -42.71
C THR A 61 8.27 14.09 -42.04
N LEU A 62 8.60 12.85 -41.69
CA LEU A 62 9.89 12.49 -41.11
C LEU A 62 10.75 11.73 -42.12
N PRO A 63 12.08 11.93 -42.11
CA PRO A 63 12.99 11.09 -42.88
C PRO A 63 12.89 9.63 -42.43
N PHE A 64 13.15 8.71 -43.35
CA PHE A 64 13.23 7.28 -43.04
C PHE A 64 14.28 7.03 -41.95
N GLU A 65 13.93 6.21 -40.96
CA GLU A 65 14.76 5.85 -39.79
C GLU A 65 15.19 7.01 -38.87
N ALA A 66 14.61 8.20 -38.99
CA ALA A 66 14.91 9.30 -38.07
C ALA A 66 14.21 9.09 -36.71
N PRO A 67 14.93 8.93 -35.58
CA PRO A 67 14.31 8.82 -34.28
C PRO A 67 13.71 10.17 -33.85
N VAL A 68 12.48 10.15 -33.35
CA VAL A 68 11.79 11.35 -32.85
C VAL A 68 11.37 11.16 -31.40
N ARG A 69 11.58 12.20 -30.60
CA ARG A 69 11.16 12.26 -29.21
C ARG A 69 9.95 13.18 -29.07
N VAL A 70 8.86 12.62 -28.53
CA VAL A 70 7.67 13.36 -28.12
C VAL A 70 7.59 13.37 -26.60
N VAL A 71 7.29 14.52 -26.02
CA VAL A 71 7.10 14.69 -24.58
C VAL A 71 5.71 15.28 -24.34
N PHE A 72 4.95 14.65 -23.46
CA PHE A 72 3.64 15.12 -22.99
C PHE A 72 3.69 15.28 -21.47
N THR A 73 2.92 16.23 -20.97
CA THR A 73 2.87 16.56 -19.54
C THR A 73 1.53 16.10 -18.96
N LEU A 74 1.61 15.28 -17.92
CA LEU A 74 0.45 14.85 -17.15
C LEU A 74 0.30 15.74 -15.93
N THR A 75 -0.85 16.39 -15.79
CA THR A 75 -1.14 17.30 -14.67
C THR A 75 -2.34 16.79 -13.90
N ASN A 76 -2.22 16.72 -12.58
CA ASN A 76 -3.38 16.55 -11.70
C ASN A 76 -4.04 17.92 -11.51
N ALA A 77 -5.12 18.17 -12.25
CA ALA A 77 -5.94 19.37 -12.15
C ALA A 77 -7.06 19.23 -11.12
N GLY A 78 -7.10 18.11 -10.39
CA GLY A 78 -8.05 17.86 -9.31
C GLY A 78 -7.50 18.30 -7.96
N ASP A 79 -8.38 18.26 -6.96
CA ASP A 79 -8.06 18.53 -5.56
C ASP A 79 -7.72 17.25 -4.78
N GLY A 80 -7.91 16.08 -5.40
CA GLY A 80 -7.57 14.79 -4.81
C GLY A 80 -6.21 14.24 -5.24
N ALA A 81 -5.60 13.41 -4.39
CA ALA A 81 -4.34 12.75 -4.70
C ALA A 81 -4.50 11.76 -5.88
N LEU A 82 -3.68 11.93 -6.92
CA LEU A 82 -3.70 11.13 -8.13
C LEU A 82 -2.53 10.15 -8.15
N LYS A 83 -2.84 8.85 -8.25
CA LYS A 83 -1.85 7.78 -8.39
C LYS A 83 -1.94 7.16 -9.78
N ILE A 84 -0.83 7.10 -10.49
CA ILE A 84 -0.73 6.39 -11.76
C ILE A 84 -0.53 4.90 -11.45
N ALA A 85 -1.53 4.08 -11.75
CA ALA A 85 -1.51 2.64 -11.42
C ALA A 85 -0.68 1.80 -12.39
N GLU A 86 -0.60 2.20 -13.67
CA GLU A 86 0.08 1.48 -14.74
C GLU A 86 0.92 2.42 -15.60
N VAL A 87 1.82 1.86 -16.42
CA VAL A 87 2.55 2.62 -17.43
C VAL A 87 1.56 3.20 -18.45
N PRO A 88 1.55 4.53 -18.71
CA PRO A 88 0.65 5.16 -19.67
C PRO A 88 0.83 4.56 -21.07
N ARG A 89 -0.29 4.15 -21.70
CA ARG A 89 -0.26 3.56 -23.05
C ARG A 89 -0.32 4.67 -24.10
N VAL A 90 0.60 4.62 -25.06
CA VAL A 90 0.65 5.54 -26.21
C VAL A 90 0.50 4.74 -27.49
N LYS A 91 -0.32 5.20 -28.43
CA LYS A 91 -0.50 4.58 -29.74
C LYS A 91 0.08 5.47 -30.83
N ALA A 92 1.11 4.99 -31.51
CA ALA A 92 1.58 5.61 -32.75
C ALA A 92 0.68 5.15 -33.90
N VAL A 93 0.17 6.10 -34.67
CA VAL A 93 -0.60 5.84 -35.90
C VAL A 93 0.19 6.40 -37.06
N VAL A 94 0.52 5.53 -38.02
CA VAL A 94 1.20 5.93 -39.26
C VAL A 94 0.14 6.24 -40.30
N GLY A 95 0.12 7.47 -40.80
CA GLY A 95 -0.62 7.84 -42.01
C GLY A 95 0.23 7.51 -43.24
N CYS A 96 -0.39 6.92 -44.26
CA CYS A 96 0.23 6.70 -45.57
C CYS A 96 0.03 7.93 -46.47
#